data_AF-A0A9D1FK12-F1
#
_entry.id   AF-A0A9D1FK12-F1
#
_cell.length_a   1.000
_cell.length_b   1.000
_cell.length_c   1.000
_cell.angle_alpha   90.00
_cell.angle_beta   90.00
_cell.angle_gamma   90.00
#
_symmetry.space_group_name_H-M   'P 1'
#
loop_
_entity.id
_entity.type
_entity.pdbx_description
1 polymer ?
#
loop_
_entity_poly.entity_id
_entity_poly.type
_entity_poly.pdbx_seq_one_letter_code
_entity_poly.pdbx_strand_id
1 'polypeptide(L)'
;MNALIRDLIDKKETEKIQKPNFDTRIGREFLAFYLKTKFKQIINYDKKSGNNLFLNVKPDFLEKFLDRLINQPQRKILISITGESASGKSTICNEIQRCIEKENLPISILNTDNYFNDISDLIKKHGDFDALRDAGYDVDSPHNFQLDLLRSDIEKLANGHDIFAPKYLVNGTGVSVANAIEVKSKKIIVVEGMAATYSEVHDMFDIKIYIDLDNKTRRKRFLDRAKSRNQDHQNALKHWDYVCVAGKKYVIPAKDKCDIIANGACSLEYFTKLLEYINLITNNFCEV
;
A
#
# COMPACT_ATOMS: atom_id res chain seq x y z
N MET A 1 24.87 4.62 -9.59
CA MET A 1 24.83 3.29 -8.94
C MET A 1 25.85 3.27 -7.81
N ASN A 2 25.40 3.06 -6.57
CA ASN A 2 26.22 3.17 -5.36
C ASN A 2 27.26 2.04 -5.26
N ALA A 3 28.46 2.29 -4.74
CA ALA A 3 29.55 1.30 -4.66
C ALA A 3 29.12 0.00 -3.95
N LEU A 4 28.31 0.11 -2.89
CA LEU A 4 27.77 -1.04 -2.17
C LEU A 4 26.83 -1.93 -3.01
N ILE A 5 26.07 -1.33 -3.93
CA ILE A 5 25.16 -2.08 -4.84
C ILE A 5 25.99 -2.76 -5.93
N ARG A 6 27.07 -2.12 -6.42
CA ARG A 6 28.04 -2.73 -7.34
C ARG A 6 28.74 -3.93 -6.70
N ASP A 7 29.28 -3.77 -5.49
CA ASP A 7 29.94 -4.87 -4.76
C ASP A 7 29.00 -6.06 -4.48
N LEU A 8 27.71 -5.81 -4.29
CA LEU A 8 26.69 -6.86 -4.13
C LEU A 8 26.32 -7.54 -5.45
N ILE A 9 26.31 -6.80 -6.56
CA ILE A 9 26.11 -7.36 -7.91
C ILE A 9 27.30 -8.25 -8.26
N ASP A 10 28.53 -7.82 -8.00
CA ASP A 10 29.75 -8.58 -8.27
C ASP A 10 29.83 -9.85 -7.40
N LYS A 11 29.33 -9.81 -6.16
CA LYS A 11 29.16 -11.01 -5.30
C LYS A 11 28.02 -11.94 -5.75
N LYS A 12 27.04 -11.43 -6.50
CA LYS A 12 25.89 -12.23 -6.99
C LYS A 12 26.31 -13.33 -7.96
N GLU A 13 27.44 -13.16 -8.65
CA GLU A 13 27.97 -14.17 -9.57
C GLU A 13 28.61 -15.37 -8.86
N THR A 14 28.99 -15.24 -7.58
CA THR A 14 29.80 -16.24 -6.87
C THR A 14 29.05 -17.12 -5.86
N GLU A 15 27.85 -16.74 -5.40
CA GLU A 15 27.07 -17.50 -4.41
C GLU A 15 25.56 -17.56 -4.73
N LYS A 16 25.16 -18.28 -5.78
CA LYS A 16 23.73 -18.57 -6.02
C LYS A 16 23.27 -19.77 -5.19
N ILE A 17 22.20 -19.59 -4.41
CA ILE A 17 21.62 -20.66 -3.58
C ILE A 17 20.66 -21.48 -4.44
N GLN A 18 20.65 -22.80 -4.27
CA GLN A 18 19.66 -23.65 -4.95
C GLN A 18 18.24 -23.24 -4.52
N LYS A 19 17.34 -23.04 -5.49
CA LYS A 19 15.98 -22.62 -5.22
C LYS A 19 15.24 -23.72 -4.44
N PRO A 20 14.73 -23.45 -3.23
CA PRO A 20 14.03 -24.45 -2.44
C PRO A 20 12.70 -24.86 -3.10
N ASN A 21 12.29 -26.13 -2.93
CA ASN A 21 11.00 -26.62 -3.41
C ASN A 21 9.86 -26.14 -2.50
N PHE A 22 9.11 -25.13 -2.97
CA PHE A 22 8.02 -24.49 -2.22
C PHE A 22 6.78 -25.36 -1.99
N ASP A 23 6.62 -26.46 -2.75
CA ASP A 23 5.50 -27.38 -2.55
C ASP A 23 5.69 -28.24 -1.29
N THR A 24 6.95 -28.41 -0.87
CA THR A 24 7.30 -29.11 0.37
C THR A 24 7.33 -28.18 1.57
N ARG A 25 6.91 -28.67 2.74
CA ARG A 25 7.01 -27.91 3.99
C ARG A 25 8.45 -27.51 4.31
N ILE A 26 9.40 -28.43 4.14
CA ILE A 26 10.84 -28.19 4.39
C ILE A 26 11.36 -27.04 3.51
N GLY A 27 11.02 -27.02 2.23
CA GLY A 27 11.43 -25.93 1.34
C GLY A 27 10.82 -24.58 1.73
N ARG A 28 9.58 -24.57 2.27
CA ARG A 28 8.97 -23.34 2.81
C ARG A 28 9.62 -22.88 4.10
N GLU A 29 9.97 -23.78 5.01
CA GLU A 29 10.71 -23.45 6.23
C GLU A 29 12.10 -22.89 5.89
N PHE A 30 12.79 -23.45 4.89
CA PHE A 30 14.05 -22.90 4.39
C PHE A 30 13.88 -21.49 3.79
N LEU A 31 12.85 -21.28 2.97
CA LEU A 31 12.53 -19.94 2.46
C LEU A 31 12.27 -18.96 3.60
N ALA A 32 11.49 -19.38 4.60
CA ALA A 32 11.17 -18.54 5.73
C ALA A 32 12.43 -18.13 6.50
N PHE A 33 13.35 -19.07 6.75
CA PHE A 33 14.65 -18.78 7.34
C PHE A 33 15.50 -17.82 6.50
N TYR A 34 15.52 -18.02 5.18
CA TYR A 34 16.20 -17.13 4.24
C TYR A 34 15.63 -15.71 4.30
N LEU A 35 14.31 -15.56 4.17
CA LEU A 35 13.61 -14.27 4.21
C LEU A 35 13.78 -13.58 5.57
N LYS A 36 13.77 -14.33 6.68
CA LYS A 36 14.07 -13.80 8.03
C LYS A 36 15.42 -13.08 8.06
N THR A 37 16.42 -13.70 7.47
CA THR A 37 17.78 -13.14 7.38
C THR A 37 17.81 -11.91 6.48
N LYS A 38 17.17 -11.96 5.31
CA LYS A 38 17.10 -10.81 4.37
C LYS A 38 16.35 -9.62 4.95
N PHE A 39 15.25 -9.86 5.67
CA PHE A 39 14.48 -8.81 6.32
C PHE A 39 15.31 -8.06 7.38
N LYS A 40 16.09 -8.80 8.19
CA LYS A 40 17.05 -8.18 9.13
C LYS A 40 18.11 -7.35 8.40
N GLN A 41 18.60 -7.82 7.25
CA GLN A 41 19.54 -7.05 6.42
C GLN A 41 18.92 -5.76 5.89
N ILE A 42 17.67 -5.80 5.42
CA ILE A 42 16.92 -4.64 4.93
C ILE A 42 16.74 -3.58 6.01
N ILE A 43 16.28 -3.97 7.21
CA ILE A 43 16.11 -3.03 8.33
C ILE A 43 17.46 -2.43 8.73
N ASN A 44 18.52 -3.22 8.79
CA ASN A 44 19.85 -2.73 9.14
C ASN A 44 20.42 -1.79 8.07
N TYR A 45 20.17 -2.09 6.80
CA TYR A 45 20.54 -1.23 5.68
C TYR A 45 19.86 0.13 5.76
N ASP A 46 18.55 0.14 6.06
CA ASP A 46 17.79 1.38 6.24
C ASP A 46 18.31 2.22 7.41
N LYS A 47 18.48 1.60 8.58
CA LYS A 47 19.04 2.24 9.78
C LYS A 47 20.41 2.86 9.54
N LYS A 48 21.31 2.17 8.83
CA LYS A 48 22.65 2.66 8.52
C LYS A 48 22.67 3.78 7.48
N SER A 49 21.63 3.89 6.66
CA SER A 49 21.58 4.90 5.60
C SER A 49 21.28 6.31 6.12
N GLY A 50 20.70 6.45 7.31
CA GLY A 50 20.23 7.72 7.86
C GLY A 50 18.92 8.26 7.24
N ASN A 51 18.36 7.60 6.22
CA ASN A 51 17.11 8.03 5.55
C ASN A 51 15.86 7.62 6.34
N ASN A 52 15.97 6.57 7.17
CA ASN A 52 14.94 6.09 8.10
C ASN A 52 13.57 5.92 7.42
N LEU A 53 13.49 5.05 6.41
CA LEU A 53 12.21 4.69 5.83
C LEU A 53 11.35 3.94 6.86
N PHE A 54 11.91 2.98 7.59
CA PHE A 54 11.19 2.23 8.61
C PHE A 54 11.28 2.94 9.95
N LEU A 55 10.25 3.73 10.28
CA LEU A 55 10.15 4.43 11.57
C LEU A 55 9.91 3.46 12.72
N ASN A 56 9.11 2.42 12.47
CA ASN A 56 8.85 1.35 13.42
C ASN A 56 8.51 0.05 12.68
N VAL A 57 8.93 -1.08 13.27
CA VAL A 57 8.55 -2.42 12.82
C VAL A 57 8.20 -3.22 14.07
N LYS A 58 6.99 -3.79 14.10
CA LYS A 58 6.55 -4.60 15.24
C LYS A 58 7.49 -5.80 15.45
N PRO A 59 7.87 -6.10 16.70
CA PRO A 59 8.81 -7.19 16.99
C PRO A 59 8.31 -8.57 16.54
N ASP A 60 7.00 -8.80 16.60
CA ASP A 60 6.35 -10.08 16.32
C ASP A 60 5.86 -10.22 14.87
N PHE A 61 5.89 -9.12 14.08
CA PHE A 61 5.45 -9.12 12.69
C PHE A 61 6.16 -10.20 11.86
N LEU A 62 7.49 -10.26 11.95
CA LEU A 62 8.28 -11.11 11.08
C LEU A 62 7.94 -12.58 11.30
N GLU A 63 7.87 -13.04 12.56
CA GLU A 63 7.52 -14.44 12.84
C GLU A 63 6.11 -14.77 12.36
N LYS A 64 5.12 -13.89 12.60
CA LYS A 64 3.74 -14.06 12.11
C LYS A 64 3.67 -14.20 10.60
N PHE A 65 4.39 -13.35 9.87
CA PHE A 65 4.43 -13.39 8.42
C PHE A 65 5.09 -14.67 7.89
N LEU A 66 6.20 -15.09 8.51
CA LEU A 66 6.89 -16.32 8.12
C LEU A 66 6.05 -17.57 8.38
N ASP A 67 5.37 -17.65 9.53
CA ASP A 67 4.43 -18.73 9.82
C ASP A 67 3.28 -18.78 8.80
N ARG A 68 2.77 -17.62 8.40
CA ARG A 68 1.75 -17.50 7.37
C ARG A 68 2.23 -18.01 6.00
N LEU A 69 3.49 -17.79 5.63
CA LEU A 69 4.08 -18.32 4.39
C LEU A 69 4.23 -19.84 4.43
N ILE A 70 4.62 -20.41 5.57
CA ILE A 70 4.82 -21.86 5.73
C ILE A 70 3.49 -22.61 5.67
N ASN A 71 2.47 -22.09 6.36
CA ASN A 71 1.23 -22.83 6.63
C ASN A 71 0.14 -22.62 5.57
N GLN A 72 0.20 -21.56 4.77
CA GLN A 72 -0.82 -21.24 3.77
C GLN A 72 -0.20 -20.86 2.40
N PRO A 73 0.60 -21.75 1.78
CA PRO A 73 1.40 -21.39 0.60
C PRO A 73 0.60 -21.10 -0.67
N GLN A 74 -0.63 -21.60 -0.77
CA GLN A 74 -1.48 -21.41 -1.95
C GLN A 74 -2.18 -20.04 -1.96
N ARG A 75 -2.40 -19.45 -0.77
CA ARG A 75 -3.07 -18.16 -0.63
C ARG A 75 -2.06 -17.04 -0.92
N LYS A 76 -2.39 -16.15 -1.86
CA LYS A 76 -1.54 -15.02 -2.26
C LYS A 76 -1.21 -14.13 -1.06
N ILE A 77 -0.09 -13.40 -1.16
CA ILE A 77 0.35 -12.48 -0.11
C ILE A 77 -0.43 -11.17 -0.24
N LEU A 78 -1.12 -10.78 0.82
CA LEU A 78 -1.87 -9.54 0.89
C LEU A 78 -1.11 -8.49 1.70
N ILE A 79 -0.84 -7.33 1.09
CA ILE A 79 -0.16 -6.20 1.74
C ILE A 79 -1.10 -5.00 1.72
N SER A 80 -1.39 -4.38 2.87
CA SER A 80 -2.08 -3.09 2.89
C SER A 80 -1.11 -1.93 3.02
N ILE A 81 -1.29 -0.88 2.22
CA ILE A 81 -0.59 0.40 2.37
C ILE A 81 -1.61 1.50 2.68
N THR A 82 -1.58 2.02 3.90
CA THR A 82 -2.53 3.01 4.38
C THR A 82 -1.84 4.20 5.07
N GLY A 83 -2.61 5.12 5.64
CA GLY A 83 -2.14 6.40 6.19
C GLY A 83 -3.04 7.56 5.78
N GLU A 84 -2.89 8.69 6.45
CA GLU A 84 -3.77 9.84 6.22
C GLU A 84 -3.58 10.47 4.81
N SER A 85 -4.54 11.29 4.35
CA SER A 85 -4.47 11.94 3.03
C SER A 85 -3.16 12.72 2.81
N ALA A 86 -2.57 12.71 1.61
CA ALA A 86 -1.30 13.41 1.34
C ALA A 86 -0.09 12.97 2.21
N SER A 87 -0.15 11.83 2.90
CA SER A 87 1.02 11.24 3.60
C SER A 87 2.08 10.68 2.64
N GLY A 88 1.71 10.36 1.40
CA GLY A 88 2.61 9.84 0.38
C GLY A 88 2.25 8.46 -0.19
N LYS A 89 1.15 7.83 0.28
CA LYS A 89 0.67 6.51 -0.18
C LYS A 89 0.69 6.35 -1.71
N SER A 90 -0.09 7.16 -2.42
CA SER A 90 -0.21 7.07 -3.88
C SER A 90 1.11 7.35 -4.59
N THR A 91 1.97 8.20 -4.02
CA THR A 91 3.31 8.45 -4.56
C THR A 91 4.19 7.19 -4.43
N ILE A 92 4.16 6.55 -3.27
CA ILE A 92 4.87 5.28 -3.01
C ILE A 92 4.33 4.17 -3.91
N CYS A 93 3.01 4.04 -4.05
CA CYS A 93 2.39 3.01 -4.88
C CYS A 93 2.67 3.22 -6.37
N ASN A 94 2.72 4.46 -6.86
CA ASN A 94 3.17 4.75 -8.22
C ASN A 94 4.62 4.33 -8.45
N GLU A 95 5.49 4.52 -7.46
CA GLU A 95 6.88 4.09 -7.56
C GLU A 95 7.01 2.55 -7.49
N ILE A 96 6.23 1.89 -6.64
CA ILE A 96 6.09 0.43 -6.64
C ILE A 96 5.63 -0.06 -8.02
N GLN A 97 4.61 0.57 -8.62
CA GLN A 97 4.10 0.23 -9.95
C GLN A 97 5.20 0.32 -11.03
N ARG A 98 6.01 1.37 -11.01
CA ARG A 98 7.16 1.52 -11.92
C ARG A 98 8.18 0.40 -11.74
N CYS A 99 8.52 0.04 -10.50
CA CYS A 99 9.41 -1.08 -10.22
C CYS A 99 8.81 -2.41 -10.69
N ILE A 100 7.50 -2.61 -10.51
CA ILE A 100 6.77 -3.79 -10.98
C ILE A 100 6.92 -3.94 -12.50
N GLU A 101 6.70 -2.86 -13.25
CA GLU A 101 6.81 -2.87 -14.71
C GLU A 101 8.24 -3.07 -15.18
N LYS A 102 9.20 -2.36 -14.57
CA LYS A 102 10.63 -2.44 -14.93
C LYS A 102 11.21 -3.84 -14.69
N GLU A 103 10.89 -4.47 -13.57
CA GLU A 103 11.48 -5.74 -13.12
C GLU A 103 10.54 -6.94 -13.33
N ASN A 104 9.41 -6.74 -14.01
CA ASN A 104 8.36 -7.74 -14.23
C ASN A 104 7.93 -8.48 -12.95
N LEU A 105 7.73 -7.74 -11.86
CA LEU A 105 7.41 -8.35 -10.57
C LEU A 105 5.99 -8.91 -10.56
N PRO A 106 5.75 -10.05 -9.89
CA PRO A 106 4.44 -10.67 -9.80
C PRO A 106 3.56 -9.99 -8.73
N ILE A 107 3.33 -8.68 -8.88
CA ILE A 107 2.58 -7.83 -7.95
C ILE A 107 1.44 -7.12 -8.68
N SER A 108 0.26 -7.12 -8.06
CA SER A 108 -0.91 -6.34 -8.47
C SER A 108 -1.25 -5.28 -7.43
N ILE A 109 -1.79 -4.14 -7.85
CA ILE A 109 -2.23 -3.06 -6.96
C ILE A 109 -3.75 -2.89 -7.06
N LEU A 110 -4.43 -2.87 -5.92
CA LEU A 110 -5.85 -2.56 -5.79
C LEU A 110 -6.00 -1.27 -5.00
N ASN A 111 -6.58 -0.24 -5.60
CA ASN A 111 -6.83 1.04 -4.92
C ASN A 111 -8.24 1.07 -4.33
N THR A 112 -8.33 1.26 -3.02
CA THR A 112 -9.58 1.26 -2.25
C THR A 112 -10.45 2.50 -2.49
N ASP A 113 -9.88 3.62 -2.96
CA ASP A 113 -10.66 4.81 -3.34
C ASP A 113 -11.57 4.51 -4.54
N ASN A 114 -11.31 3.44 -5.32
CA ASN A 114 -12.23 3.03 -6.38
C ASN A 114 -13.54 2.41 -5.83
N TYR A 115 -13.59 2.07 -4.55
CA TYR A 115 -14.75 1.44 -3.89
C TYR A 115 -15.62 2.45 -3.15
N PHE A 116 -15.49 3.76 -3.38
CA PHE A 116 -16.51 4.71 -2.94
C PHE A 116 -17.87 4.35 -3.55
N ASN A 117 -18.93 4.60 -2.78
CA ASN A 117 -20.31 4.50 -3.26
C ASN A 117 -20.57 5.53 -4.36
N ASP A 118 -21.50 5.22 -5.27
CA ASP A 118 -22.01 6.25 -6.18
C ASP A 118 -22.81 7.27 -5.38
N ILE A 119 -22.38 8.53 -5.46
CA ILE A 119 -23.01 9.67 -4.79
C ILE A 119 -23.46 10.72 -5.80
N SER A 120 -23.58 10.37 -7.08
CA SER A 120 -23.85 11.32 -8.16
C SER A 120 -25.16 12.06 -8.00
N ASP A 121 -26.19 11.40 -7.46
CA ASP A 121 -27.47 12.06 -7.15
C ASP A 121 -27.38 13.03 -5.97
N LEU A 122 -26.52 12.75 -4.98
CA LEU A 122 -26.22 13.70 -3.90
C LEU A 122 -25.49 14.92 -4.44
N ILE A 123 -24.52 14.72 -5.34
CA ILE A 123 -23.82 15.82 -6.01
C ILE A 123 -24.80 16.68 -6.81
N LYS A 124 -25.68 16.08 -7.62
CA LYS A 124 -26.71 16.82 -8.37
C LYS A 124 -27.63 17.63 -7.44
N LYS A 125 -28.00 17.07 -6.29
CA LYS A 125 -28.87 17.74 -5.31
C LYS A 125 -28.19 18.92 -4.62
N HIS A 126 -26.91 18.79 -4.27
CA HIS A 126 -26.17 19.82 -3.53
C HIS A 126 -25.42 20.79 -4.45
N GLY A 127 -25.34 20.50 -5.75
CA GLY A 127 -24.65 21.29 -6.77
C GLY A 127 -23.24 20.78 -7.05
N ASP A 128 -22.42 20.63 -6.01
CA ASP A 128 -21.07 20.11 -6.11
C ASP A 128 -20.61 19.40 -4.82
N PHE A 129 -19.38 18.89 -4.83
CA PHE A 129 -18.78 18.19 -3.70
C PHE A 129 -18.48 19.10 -2.50
N ASP A 130 -18.10 20.36 -2.76
CA ASP A 130 -17.78 21.31 -1.69
C ASP A 130 -19.06 21.68 -0.91
N ALA A 131 -20.18 21.90 -1.61
CA ALA A 131 -21.49 22.14 -1.03
C ALA A 131 -22.04 20.91 -0.29
N LEU A 132 -21.85 19.70 -0.83
CA LEU A 132 -22.22 18.46 -0.16
C LEU A 132 -21.43 18.26 1.15
N ARG A 133 -20.11 18.52 1.13
CA ARG A 133 -19.26 18.50 2.33
C ARG A 133 -19.71 19.57 3.33
N ASP A 134 -19.95 20.80 2.89
CA ASP A 134 -20.38 21.91 3.75
C ASP A 134 -21.76 21.63 4.38
N ALA A 135 -22.59 20.80 3.75
CA ALA A 135 -23.84 20.27 4.31
C ALA A 135 -23.64 19.12 5.33
N GLY A 136 -22.40 18.74 5.63
CA GLY A 136 -22.05 17.76 6.66
C GLY A 136 -21.90 16.31 6.18
N TYR A 137 -21.79 16.08 4.88
CA TYR A 137 -21.59 14.73 4.35
C TYR A 137 -20.18 14.17 4.70
N ASP A 138 -20.14 13.07 5.44
CA ASP A 138 -18.90 12.40 5.88
C ASP A 138 -18.43 11.37 4.84
N VAL A 139 -17.82 11.86 3.76
CA VAL A 139 -17.33 11.06 2.60
C VAL A 139 -16.46 9.88 3.03
N ASP A 140 -15.68 10.05 4.10
CA ASP A 140 -14.68 9.10 4.60
C ASP A 140 -15.26 8.12 5.64
N SER A 141 -16.58 8.16 5.87
CA SER A 141 -17.29 7.15 6.67
C SER A 141 -17.21 5.78 6.00
N PRO A 142 -16.99 4.68 6.75
CA PRO A 142 -17.08 3.31 6.23
C PRO A 142 -18.36 3.03 5.42
N HIS A 143 -19.47 3.66 5.80
CA HIS A 143 -20.77 3.52 5.14
C HIS A 143 -20.80 4.07 3.70
N ASN A 144 -19.82 4.90 3.35
CA ASN A 144 -19.70 5.50 2.02
C ASN A 144 -18.74 4.73 1.10
N PHE A 145 -18.33 3.53 1.53
CA PHE A 145 -17.57 2.57 0.74
C PHE A 145 -18.34 1.28 0.54
N GLN A 146 -18.10 0.62 -0.60
CA GLN A 146 -18.58 -0.70 -0.95
C GLN A 146 -17.72 -1.78 -0.25
N LEU A 147 -17.69 -1.79 1.09
CA LEU A 147 -16.75 -2.62 1.86
C LEU A 147 -16.98 -4.12 1.72
N ASP A 148 -18.22 -4.56 1.60
CA ASP A 148 -18.54 -5.98 1.35
C ASP A 148 -17.99 -6.44 -0.01
N LEU A 149 -18.13 -5.60 -1.04
CA LEU A 149 -17.56 -5.85 -2.36
C LEU A 149 -16.02 -5.88 -2.28
N LEU A 150 -15.42 -4.89 -1.60
CA LEU A 150 -13.97 -4.84 -1.39
C LEU A 150 -13.45 -6.11 -0.70
N ARG A 151 -14.11 -6.56 0.38
CA ARG A 151 -13.77 -7.81 1.08
C ARG A 151 -13.84 -9.01 0.13
N SER A 152 -14.95 -9.14 -0.59
CA SER A 152 -15.16 -10.24 -1.55
C SER A 152 -14.07 -10.27 -2.63
N ASP A 153 -13.71 -9.10 -3.16
CA ASP A 153 -12.71 -8.98 -4.21
C ASP A 153 -11.28 -9.24 -3.73
N ILE A 154 -10.93 -8.78 -2.51
CA ILE A 154 -9.66 -9.15 -1.86
C ILE A 154 -9.58 -10.67 -1.64
N GLU A 155 -10.68 -11.31 -1.23
CA GLU A 155 -10.73 -12.75 -1.00
C GLU A 155 -10.57 -13.56 -2.30
N LYS A 156 -11.25 -13.16 -3.38
CA LYS A 156 -11.06 -13.75 -4.72
C LYS A 156 -9.61 -13.67 -5.16
N LEU A 157 -9.01 -12.47 -5.07
CA LEU A 157 -7.61 -12.25 -5.40
C LEU A 157 -6.68 -13.11 -4.54
N ALA A 158 -6.92 -13.21 -3.23
CA ALA A 158 -6.14 -14.04 -2.32
C ALA A 158 -6.19 -15.54 -2.69
N ASN A 159 -7.29 -15.98 -3.28
CA ASN A 159 -7.54 -17.37 -3.68
C ASN A 159 -7.20 -17.66 -5.15
N GLY A 160 -6.52 -16.75 -5.86
CA GLY A 160 -6.06 -17.01 -7.23
C GLY A 160 -7.02 -16.59 -8.33
N HIS A 161 -8.11 -15.88 -8.02
CA HIS A 161 -9.10 -15.46 -9.01
C HIS A 161 -8.93 -13.99 -9.38
N ASP A 162 -8.93 -13.71 -10.69
CA ASP A 162 -8.98 -12.35 -11.22
C ASP A 162 -10.35 -11.70 -10.91
N ILE A 163 -10.36 -10.36 -10.85
CA ILE A 163 -11.57 -9.59 -10.56
C ILE A 163 -11.74 -8.43 -11.55
N PHE A 164 -12.94 -7.85 -11.55
CA PHE A 164 -13.24 -6.56 -12.16
C PHE A 164 -13.68 -5.58 -11.06
N ALA A 165 -12.75 -4.79 -10.54
CA ALA A 165 -13.03 -3.80 -9.51
C ALA A 165 -13.84 -2.63 -10.07
N PRO A 166 -14.63 -1.92 -9.24
CA PRO A 166 -15.28 -0.67 -9.64
C PRO A 166 -14.24 0.42 -9.98
N LYS A 167 -14.70 1.51 -10.61
CA LYS A 167 -13.94 2.74 -10.82
C LYS A 167 -14.75 3.94 -10.34
N TYR A 168 -14.30 4.56 -9.26
CA TYR A 168 -14.83 5.85 -8.84
C TYR A 168 -14.21 6.99 -9.66
N LEU A 169 -15.05 7.87 -10.21
CA LEU A 169 -14.61 8.98 -11.05
C LEU A 169 -14.24 10.20 -10.19
N VAL A 170 -12.94 10.50 -10.12
CA VAL A 170 -12.40 11.65 -9.38
C VAL A 170 -12.45 12.94 -10.23
N ASN A 171 -13.61 13.20 -10.83
CA ASN A 171 -13.89 14.38 -11.66
C ASN A 171 -14.99 15.28 -11.04
N GLY A 172 -15.41 14.97 -9.80
CA GLY A 172 -16.44 15.72 -9.08
C GLY A 172 -17.87 15.26 -9.35
N THR A 173 -18.11 14.32 -10.27
CA THR A 173 -19.49 13.86 -10.56
C THR A 173 -20.03 12.87 -9.53
N GLY A 174 -19.16 12.29 -8.70
CA GLY A 174 -19.56 11.29 -7.70
C GLY A 174 -19.92 9.92 -8.27
N VAL A 175 -19.65 9.68 -9.55
CA VAL A 175 -20.04 8.45 -10.26
C VAL A 175 -19.11 7.29 -9.92
N SER A 176 -19.68 6.12 -9.67
CA SER A 176 -18.97 4.85 -9.50
C SER A 176 -19.36 3.87 -10.61
N VAL A 177 -18.40 3.50 -11.46
CA VAL A 177 -18.63 2.57 -12.58
C VAL A 177 -18.29 1.16 -12.13
N ALA A 178 -19.28 0.27 -12.05
CA ALA A 178 -19.07 -1.13 -11.69
C ALA A 178 -18.22 -1.88 -12.74
N ASN A 179 -17.44 -2.87 -12.29
CA ASN A 179 -16.67 -3.79 -13.14
C ASN A 179 -15.76 -3.12 -14.19
N ALA A 180 -15.13 -2.00 -13.83
CA ALA A 180 -14.42 -1.14 -14.77
C ALA A 180 -12.90 -1.40 -14.84
N ILE A 181 -12.30 -2.00 -13.81
CA ILE A 181 -10.86 -2.19 -13.72
C ILE A 181 -10.55 -3.68 -13.55
N GLU A 182 -9.91 -4.29 -14.55
CA GLU A 182 -9.40 -5.64 -14.41
C GLU A 182 -8.20 -5.66 -13.44
N VAL A 183 -8.23 -6.57 -12.46
CA VAL A 183 -7.12 -6.79 -11.54
C VAL A 183 -6.77 -8.28 -11.50
N LYS A 184 -5.53 -8.58 -11.88
CA LYS A 184 -5.01 -9.95 -11.94
C LYS A 184 -4.61 -10.47 -10.55
N SER A 185 -4.90 -11.74 -10.25
CA SER A 185 -4.40 -12.41 -9.04
C SER A 185 -2.94 -12.84 -9.21
N LYS A 186 -2.01 -11.92 -8.94
CA LYS A 186 -0.57 -12.20 -8.92
C LYS A 186 -0.12 -12.73 -7.54
N LYS A 187 1.17 -13.05 -7.40
CA LYS A 187 1.72 -13.64 -6.16
C LYS A 187 1.56 -12.71 -4.94
N ILE A 188 1.67 -11.41 -5.17
CA ILE A 188 1.50 -10.37 -4.16
C ILE A 188 0.39 -9.42 -4.62
N ILE A 189 -0.53 -9.09 -3.74
CA ILE A 189 -1.55 -8.07 -3.96
C ILE A 189 -1.33 -6.96 -2.94
N VAL A 190 -1.08 -5.76 -3.43
CA VAL A 190 -1.00 -4.54 -2.64
C VAL A 190 -2.36 -3.87 -2.67
N VAL A 191 -2.98 -3.68 -1.52
CA VAL A 191 -4.23 -2.95 -1.36
C VAL A 191 -3.91 -1.60 -0.74
N GLU A 192 -4.05 -0.53 -1.53
CA GLU A 192 -3.71 0.82 -1.09
C GLU A 192 -4.95 1.67 -0.80
N GLY A 193 -4.77 2.62 0.12
CA GLY A 193 -5.76 3.64 0.42
C GLY A 193 -6.33 3.53 1.83
N MET A 194 -7.25 4.42 2.14
CA MET A 194 -7.75 4.56 3.50
C MET A 194 -8.64 3.39 3.89
N ALA A 195 -9.48 2.86 3.00
CA ALA A 195 -10.46 1.86 3.37
C ALA A 195 -9.85 0.54 3.86
N ALA A 196 -8.56 0.31 3.58
CA ALA A 196 -7.80 -0.80 4.15
C ALA A 196 -7.67 -0.74 5.69
N THR A 197 -7.99 0.39 6.33
CA THR A 197 -8.01 0.52 7.80
C THR A 197 -9.30 0.03 8.44
N TYR A 198 -10.38 -0.12 7.68
CA TYR A 198 -11.69 -0.44 8.22
C TYR A 198 -11.77 -1.90 8.69
N SER A 199 -12.54 -2.12 9.76
CA SER A 199 -12.72 -3.41 10.42
C SER A 199 -13.12 -4.55 9.48
N GLU A 200 -13.85 -4.22 8.43
CA GLU A 200 -14.46 -5.10 7.45
C GLU A 200 -13.41 -5.79 6.56
N VAL A 201 -12.21 -5.21 6.43
CA VAL A 201 -11.13 -5.74 5.57
C VAL A 201 -9.78 -5.81 6.26
N HIS A 202 -9.58 -5.06 7.34
CA HIS A 202 -8.29 -4.92 8.01
C HIS A 202 -7.73 -6.28 8.50
N ASP A 203 -8.58 -7.24 8.87
CA ASP A 203 -8.17 -8.59 9.30
C ASP A 203 -7.53 -9.44 8.19
N MET A 204 -7.75 -9.08 6.91
CA MET A 204 -7.39 -9.94 5.77
C MET A 204 -5.89 -9.93 5.42
N PHE A 205 -5.18 -8.83 5.70
CA PHE A 205 -3.81 -8.60 5.19
C PHE A 205 -2.74 -9.36 5.99
N ASP A 206 -1.74 -9.88 5.28
CA ASP A 206 -0.58 -10.56 5.86
C ASP A 206 0.51 -9.56 6.31
N ILE A 207 0.59 -8.39 5.65
CA ILE A 207 1.49 -7.28 6.00
C ILE A 207 0.70 -5.97 6.00
N LYS A 208 0.79 -5.19 7.07
CA LYS A 208 0.12 -3.89 7.19
C LYS A 208 1.12 -2.75 7.34
N ILE A 209 1.13 -1.83 6.39
CA ILE A 209 2.05 -0.70 6.34
C ILE A 209 1.27 0.61 6.49
N TYR A 210 1.65 1.42 7.48
CA TYR A 210 1.14 2.78 7.67
C TYR A 210 2.18 3.79 7.22
N ILE A 211 1.82 4.67 6.27
CA ILE A 211 2.66 5.78 5.83
C ILE A 211 2.41 6.98 6.74
N ASP A 212 3.40 7.27 7.59
CA ASP A 212 3.36 8.33 8.59
C ASP A 212 4.04 9.60 8.08
N LEU A 213 3.42 10.74 8.31
CA LEU A 213 3.95 12.05 7.96
C LEU A 213 3.35 13.11 8.87
N ASP A 214 4.13 14.15 9.20
CA ASP A 214 3.64 15.24 10.02
C ASP A 214 2.52 16.03 9.31
N ASN A 215 1.62 16.60 10.12
CA ASN A 215 0.45 17.32 9.61
C ASN A 215 0.84 18.56 8.79
N LYS A 216 1.92 19.27 9.14
CA LYS A 216 2.37 20.47 8.43
C LYS A 216 2.80 20.14 7.00
N THR A 217 3.56 19.06 6.81
CA THR A 217 3.97 18.59 5.48
C THR A 217 2.79 18.04 4.70
N ARG A 218 1.90 17.24 5.32
CA ARG A 218 0.65 16.77 4.69
C ARG A 218 -0.20 17.95 4.20
N ARG A 219 -0.40 18.98 5.03
CA ARG A 219 -1.18 20.18 4.69
C ARG A 219 -0.60 20.88 3.48
N LYS A 220 0.72 21.11 3.47
CA LYS A 220 1.40 21.73 2.33
C LYS A 220 1.15 20.92 1.05
N ARG A 221 1.43 19.61 1.07
CA ARG A 221 1.20 18.71 -0.08
C ARG A 221 -0.25 18.72 -0.55
N PHE A 222 -1.19 18.75 0.38
CA PHE A 222 -2.62 18.80 0.07
C PHE A 222 -2.99 20.10 -0.66
N LEU A 223 -2.57 21.25 -0.13
CA LEU A 223 -2.87 22.56 -0.72
C LEU A 223 -2.17 22.75 -2.08
N ASP A 224 -0.93 22.26 -2.23
CA ASP A 224 -0.22 22.29 -3.52
C ASP A 224 -0.98 21.47 -4.58
N ARG A 225 -1.51 20.29 -4.19
CA ARG A 225 -2.35 19.45 -5.06
C ARG A 225 -3.72 20.07 -5.36
N ALA A 226 -4.33 20.74 -4.39
CA ALA A 226 -5.59 21.44 -4.60
C ALA A 226 -5.40 22.58 -5.63
N LYS A 227 -4.30 23.33 -5.48
CA LYS A 227 -3.89 24.38 -6.43
C LYS A 227 -3.65 23.82 -7.83
N SER A 228 -2.94 22.70 -7.98
CA SER A 228 -2.69 22.09 -9.30
C SER A 228 -3.95 21.55 -9.98
N ARG A 229 -5.03 21.36 -9.21
CA ARG A 229 -6.35 20.97 -9.70
C ARG A 229 -7.32 22.14 -9.87
N ASN A 230 -6.84 23.37 -9.76
CA ASN A 230 -7.65 24.59 -9.83
C ASN A 230 -8.79 24.65 -8.79
N GLN A 231 -8.63 24.00 -7.64
CA GLN A 231 -9.58 24.15 -6.53
C GLN A 231 -9.38 25.53 -5.88
N ASP A 232 -10.49 26.19 -5.53
CA ASP A 232 -10.45 27.44 -4.78
C ASP A 232 -9.70 27.27 -3.45
N HIS A 233 -8.91 28.28 -3.07
CA HIS A 233 -8.04 28.21 -1.90
C HIS A 233 -8.83 28.10 -0.59
N GLN A 234 -9.94 28.81 -0.45
CA GLN A 234 -10.76 28.75 0.75
C GLN A 234 -11.45 27.38 0.87
N ASN A 235 -11.96 26.85 -0.24
CA ASN A 235 -12.51 25.50 -0.26
C ASN A 235 -11.44 24.44 0.02
N ALA A 236 -10.21 24.61 -0.46
CA ALA A 236 -9.10 23.71 -0.14
C ALA A 236 -8.76 23.70 1.35
N LEU A 237 -8.85 24.85 2.04
CA LEU A 237 -8.66 24.95 3.49
C LEU A 237 -9.78 24.22 4.25
N LYS A 238 -11.04 24.48 3.91
CA LYS A 238 -12.18 23.75 4.51
C LYS A 238 -12.07 22.24 4.28
N HIS A 239 -11.71 21.83 3.07
CA HIS A 239 -11.51 20.42 2.74
C HIS A 239 -10.39 19.81 3.58
N TRP A 240 -9.28 20.53 3.77
CA TRP A 240 -8.19 20.08 4.63
C TRP A 240 -8.63 19.86 6.08
N ASP A 241 -9.44 20.77 6.63
CA ASP A 241 -9.96 20.65 7.99
C ASP A 241 -10.84 19.40 8.14
N TYR A 242 -11.75 19.18 7.19
CA TYR A 242 -12.55 17.95 7.10
C TYR A 242 -11.65 16.70 7.05
N VAL A 243 -10.65 16.67 6.16
CA VAL A 243 -9.71 15.55 6.00
C VAL A 243 -8.95 15.26 7.30
N CYS A 244 -8.63 16.28 8.10
CA CYS A 244 -8.00 16.09 9.40
C CYS A 244 -8.93 15.43 10.42
N VAL A 245 -10.21 15.83 10.43
CA VAL A 245 -11.23 15.22 11.30
C VAL A 245 -11.47 13.76 10.92
N ALA A 246 -11.70 13.50 9.62
CA ALA A 246 -11.84 12.15 9.09
C ALA A 246 -10.59 11.28 9.38
N GLY A 247 -9.40 11.83 9.15
CA GLY A 247 -8.12 11.16 9.43
C GLY A 247 -8.00 10.71 10.88
N LYS A 248 -8.33 11.59 11.84
CA LYS A 248 -8.33 11.27 13.27
C LYS A 248 -9.36 10.20 13.63
N LYS A 249 -10.53 10.23 12.99
CA LYS A 249 -11.63 9.30 13.28
C LYS A 249 -11.40 7.90 12.71
N TYR A 250 -10.88 7.82 11.48
CA TYR A 250 -10.91 6.58 10.69
C TYR A 250 -9.55 5.96 10.38
N VAL A 251 -8.48 6.76 10.41
CA VAL A 251 -7.16 6.33 9.88
C VAL A 251 -6.14 6.15 10.99
N ILE A 252 -5.98 7.17 11.83
CA ILE A 252 -5.01 7.15 12.93
C ILE A 252 -5.22 5.95 13.87
N PRO A 253 -6.46 5.55 14.24
CA PRO A 253 -6.66 4.37 15.11
C PRO A 253 -6.13 3.05 14.55
N ALA A 254 -5.94 2.93 13.24
CA ALA A 254 -5.36 1.74 12.61
C ALA A 254 -3.83 1.71 12.64
N LYS A 255 -3.16 2.82 12.97
CA LYS A 255 -1.70 2.92 13.04
C LYS A 255 -1.13 1.87 14.01
N ASP A 256 -1.72 1.72 15.18
CA ASP A 256 -1.28 0.76 16.21
C ASP A 256 -1.51 -0.70 15.78
N LYS A 257 -2.38 -0.94 14.80
CA LYS A 257 -2.64 -2.27 14.25
C LYS A 257 -1.68 -2.62 13.11
N CYS A 258 -1.00 -1.65 12.52
CA CYS A 258 -0.04 -1.87 11.44
C CYS A 258 1.26 -2.52 11.93
N ASP A 259 1.87 -3.32 11.06
CA ASP A 259 3.12 -4.04 11.34
C ASP A 259 4.33 -3.16 11.15
N ILE A 260 4.27 -2.26 10.17
CA ILE A 260 5.35 -1.37 9.77
C ILE A 260 4.80 0.05 9.70
N ILE A 261 5.50 0.99 10.35
CA ILE A 261 5.31 2.42 10.18
C ILE A 261 6.43 2.93 9.28
N ALA A 262 6.06 3.43 8.10
CA ALA A 262 7.01 3.92 7.10
C ALA A 262 6.96 5.46 6.99
N ASN A 263 8.10 6.07 6.72
CA ASN A 263 8.28 7.51 6.66
C ASN A 263 7.82 8.09 5.31
N GLY A 264 6.69 8.80 5.31
CA GLY A 264 6.15 9.49 4.13
C GLY A 264 6.95 10.72 3.66
N ALA A 265 7.96 11.15 4.43
CA ALA A 265 8.91 12.18 4.04
C ALA A 265 10.14 11.62 3.31
N CYS A 266 10.30 10.29 3.29
CA CYS A 266 11.42 9.64 2.62
C CYS A 266 11.46 10.02 1.13
N SER A 267 12.66 10.25 0.59
CA SER A 267 12.81 10.60 -0.82
C SER A 267 12.46 9.41 -1.72
N LEU A 268 11.85 9.70 -2.87
CA LEU A 268 11.56 8.65 -3.85
C LEU A 268 12.83 7.97 -4.33
N GLU A 269 13.93 8.72 -4.53
CA GLU A 269 15.22 8.14 -4.90
C GLU A 269 15.70 7.07 -3.91
N TYR A 270 15.61 7.34 -2.61
CA TYR A 270 15.99 6.35 -1.61
C TYR A 270 15.02 5.17 -1.57
N PHE A 271 13.72 5.44 -1.68
CA PHE A 271 12.70 4.40 -1.74
C PHE A 271 12.93 3.44 -2.93
N THR A 272 13.16 3.96 -4.14
CA THR A 272 13.49 3.16 -5.33
C THR A 272 14.77 2.35 -5.10
N LYS A 273 15.82 2.97 -4.56
CA LYS A 273 17.07 2.28 -4.23
C LYS A 273 16.86 1.13 -3.24
N LEU A 274 15.98 1.31 -2.25
CA LEU A 274 15.65 0.27 -1.29
C LEU A 274 14.86 -0.86 -1.95
N LEU A 275 13.89 -0.56 -2.83
CA LEU A 275 13.16 -1.58 -3.60
C LEU A 275 14.10 -2.41 -4.48
N GLU A 276 15.04 -1.75 -5.17
CA GLU A 276 16.07 -2.43 -5.96
C GLU A 276 16.97 -3.32 -5.08
N TYR A 277 17.37 -2.82 -3.90
CA TYR A 277 18.14 -3.61 -2.94
C TYR A 277 17.36 -4.82 -2.42
N ILE A 278 16.07 -4.66 -2.07
CA ILE A 278 15.18 -5.74 -1.67
C ILE A 278 15.14 -6.80 -2.78
N ASN A 279 14.80 -6.39 -4.02
CA ASN A 279 14.73 -7.27 -5.17
C ASN A 279 16.05 -8.06 -5.37
N LEU A 280 17.19 -7.36 -5.29
CA LEU A 280 18.52 -7.95 -5.43
C LEU A 280 18.80 -9.03 -4.39
N ILE A 281 18.55 -8.75 -3.11
CA ILE A 281 18.92 -9.67 -2.03
C ILE A 281 17.89 -10.78 -1.82
N THR A 282 16.63 -10.61 -2.25
CA THR A 282 15.60 -11.66 -2.11
C THR A 282 15.57 -12.63 -3.27
N ASN A 283 16.03 -12.22 -4.46
CA ASN A 283 16.05 -13.04 -5.67
C ASN A 283 17.45 -13.58 -6.00
N ASN A 284 18.16 -14.11 -4.99
CA ASN A 284 19.48 -14.74 -5.17
C ASN A 284 19.39 -16.27 -5.20
N PHE A 285 18.50 -16.80 -6.04
CA PHE A 285 18.37 -18.22 -6.29
C PHE A 285 18.86 -18.55 -7.70
N CYS A 286 19.41 -19.76 -7.91
CA CYS A 286 19.62 -20.27 -9.27
C CYS A 286 18.28 -20.35 -10.00
N GLU A 287 18.25 -19.89 -11.25
CA GLU A 287 17.18 -20.31 -12.18
C GLU A 287 17.37 -21.80 -12.44
N VAL A 288 16.27 -22.55 -12.34
CA VAL A 288 16.21 -23.98 -12.65
C VAL A 288 15.66 -24.11 -14.05
#